data_AF-A0A9E7A5L8-F1
#
_entry.id   AF-A0A9E7A5L8-F1
#
_cell.length_a   1.000
_cell.length_b   1.000
_cell.length_c   1.000
_cell.angle_alpha   90.00
_cell.angle_beta   90.00
_cell.angle_gamma   90.00
#
_symmetry.space_group_name_H-M   'P 1'
#
loop_
_entity.id
_entity.type
_entity.pdbx_description
1 polymer ?
#
loop_
_entity_poly.entity_id
_entity_poly.type
_entity_poly.pdbx_seq_one_letter_code
_entity_poly.pdbx_strand_id
1 'polypeptide(L)'
;MNTPTCRKILEAMHVNPTIFAMADESPVEISVLALKVLFRHIALLNYGTDEEYIACNEDVGQAFERGDVTDVRAHFIEVGFFEGRKARNVDVDENWYLNEYPDVKMAISSGAIESAESHFNQRGEIEWRAPDANSEISYSMIGRLTVGAS
;
A
#
# COMPACT_ATOMS: atom_id res chain seq x y z
N MET A 1 -13.97 -15.80 -7.32
CA MET A 1 -14.00 -14.60 -8.19
C MET A 1 -12.70 -14.58 -8.96
N ASN A 2 -12.73 -14.51 -10.30
CA ASN A 2 -11.52 -14.59 -11.11
C ASN A 2 -10.91 -13.19 -11.21
N THR A 3 -9.88 -12.89 -10.44
CA THR A 3 -9.22 -11.58 -10.44
C THR A 3 -8.69 -11.28 -11.84
N PRO A 4 -9.12 -10.20 -12.51
CA PRO A 4 -8.63 -9.88 -13.84
C PRO A 4 -7.12 -9.64 -13.78
N THR A 5 -6.38 -10.34 -14.64
CA THR A 5 -4.93 -10.15 -14.76
C THR A 5 -4.62 -8.76 -15.32
N CYS A 6 -3.45 -8.19 -15.01
CA CYS A 6 -3.03 -6.87 -15.52
C CYS A 6 -3.23 -6.72 -17.04
N ARG A 7 -2.98 -7.80 -17.81
CA ARG A 7 -3.22 -7.83 -19.25
C ARG A 7 -4.67 -7.52 -19.63
N LYS A 8 -5.65 -8.11 -18.93
CA LYS A 8 -7.07 -7.87 -19.19
C LYS A 8 -7.50 -6.45 -18.84
N ILE A 9 -6.88 -5.86 -17.81
CA ILE A 9 -7.12 -4.46 -17.44
C ILE A 9 -6.59 -3.53 -18.52
N LEU A 10 -5.37 -3.77 -19.02
CA LEU A 10 -4.77 -2.98 -20.10
C LEU A 10 -5.54 -3.10 -21.42
N GLU A 11 -5.99 -4.31 -21.78
CA GLU A 11 -6.86 -4.54 -22.94
C GLU A 11 -8.20 -3.78 -22.80
N ALA A 12 -8.82 -3.81 -21.63
CA ALA A 12 -10.06 -3.08 -21.35
C ALA A 12 -9.88 -1.56 -21.37
N MET A 13 -8.68 -1.06 -21.05
CA MET A 13 -8.32 0.35 -21.15
C MET A 13 -7.89 0.78 -22.55
N HIS A 14 -7.92 -0.13 -23.54
CA HIS A 14 -7.40 0.09 -24.90
C HIS A 14 -5.94 0.54 -24.94
N VAL A 15 -5.14 0.19 -23.93
CA VAL A 15 -3.70 0.47 -23.90
C VAL A 15 -2.98 -0.59 -24.73
N ASN A 16 -2.27 -0.15 -25.77
CA ASN A 16 -1.49 -1.07 -26.59
C ASN A 16 -0.34 -1.68 -25.75
N PRO A 17 -0.29 -3.01 -25.56
CA PRO A 17 0.74 -3.66 -24.73
C PRO A 17 2.18 -3.39 -25.21
N THR A 18 2.38 -3.01 -26.49
CA THR A 18 3.71 -2.66 -27.00
C THR A 18 4.27 -1.36 -26.40
N ILE A 19 3.44 -0.53 -25.75
CA ILE A 19 3.91 0.63 -24.97
C ILE A 19 4.84 0.20 -23.84
N PHE A 20 4.64 -1.00 -23.27
CA PHE A 20 5.52 -1.54 -22.22
C PHE A 20 6.71 -2.33 -22.79
N ALA A 21 6.68 -2.69 -24.07
CA ALA A 21 7.76 -3.42 -24.74
C ALA A 21 8.86 -2.49 -25.28
N MET A 22 8.54 -1.21 -25.43
CA MET A 22 9.51 -0.15 -25.69
C MET A 22 9.81 0.45 -24.33
N ALA A 23 11.06 0.45 -23.89
CA ALA A 23 11.52 1.31 -22.80
C ALA A 23 11.51 2.77 -23.27
N ASP A 24 10.34 3.24 -23.69
CA ASP A 24 10.09 4.64 -23.94
C ASP A 24 9.79 5.26 -22.57
N GLU A 25 10.86 5.73 -21.93
CA GLU A 25 10.78 6.51 -20.68
C GLU A 25 10.13 7.88 -20.91
N SER A 26 9.55 8.15 -22.09
CA SER A 26 8.81 9.37 -22.35
C SER A 26 7.70 9.54 -21.31
N PRO A 27 7.66 10.70 -20.62
CA PRO A 27 6.71 10.92 -19.54
C PRO A 27 5.27 10.82 -20.07
N VAL A 28 4.43 10.05 -19.38
CA VAL A 28 2.99 10.03 -19.64
C VAL A 28 2.36 11.24 -18.96
N GLU A 29 1.94 12.23 -19.75
CA GLU A 29 1.21 13.38 -19.23
C GLU A 29 -0.20 12.97 -18.80
N ILE A 30 -0.50 13.16 -17.52
CA ILE A 30 -1.84 12.96 -16.94
C ILE A 30 -2.33 14.28 -16.35
N SER A 31 -3.63 14.53 -16.47
CA SER A 31 -4.20 15.70 -15.79
C SER A 31 -4.09 15.54 -14.26
N VAL A 32 -3.84 16.65 -13.56
CA VAL A 32 -3.84 16.66 -12.09
C VAL A 32 -5.16 16.13 -11.53
N LEU A 33 -6.27 16.34 -12.23
CA LEU A 33 -7.57 15.79 -11.83
C LEU A 33 -7.59 14.26 -11.93
N ALA A 34 -7.10 13.69 -13.04
CA ALA A 34 -7.01 12.25 -13.20
C ALA A 34 -6.09 11.63 -12.14
N LEU A 35 -4.93 12.24 -11.88
CA LEU A 35 -4.01 11.80 -10.83
C LEU A 35 -4.66 11.83 -9.44
N LYS A 36 -5.37 12.91 -9.11
CA LYS A 36 -6.14 13.01 -7.85
C LYS A 36 -7.21 11.94 -7.73
N VAL A 37 -7.92 11.63 -8.82
CA VAL A 37 -8.95 10.58 -8.84
C VAL A 37 -8.32 9.19 -8.63
N LEU A 38 -7.16 8.93 -9.24
CA LEU A 38 -6.42 7.68 -9.04
C LEU A 38 -5.96 7.54 -7.59
N PHE A 39 -5.34 8.56 -7.01
CA PHE A 39 -4.92 8.52 -5.61
C PHE A 39 -6.09 8.37 -4.64
N ARG A 40 -7.22 9.04 -4.88
CA ARG A 40 -8.42 8.85 -4.08
C ARG A 40 -8.95 7.42 -4.17
N HIS A 41 -8.93 6.80 -5.35
CA HIS A 41 -9.32 5.39 -5.49
C HIS A 41 -8.34 4.46 -4.77
N ILE A 42 -7.04 4.72 -4.83
CA ILE A 42 -6.05 3.93 -4.09
C ILE A 42 -6.27 4.08 -2.58
N ALA A 43 -6.47 5.30 -2.08
CA ALA A 43 -6.81 5.54 -0.69
C ALA A 43 -8.09 4.78 -0.29
N LEU A 44 -9.12 4.80 -1.13
CA LEU A 44 -10.36 4.06 -0.90
C LEU A 44 -10.18 2.54 -0.83
N LEU A 45 -9.26 1.98 -1.63
CA LEU A 45 -8.96 0.55 -1.60
C LEU A 45 -8.17 0.14 -0.34
N ASN A 46 -7.38 1.07 0.21
CA ASN A 46 -6.61 0.85 1.44
C ASN A 46 -7.40 1.16 2.71
N TYR A 47 -8.53 1.87 2.59
CA TYR A 47 -9.39 2.18 3.72
C TYR A 47 -10.18 0.96 4.16
N GLY A 48 -10.02 0.57 5.42
CA GLY A 48 -10.84 -0.44 6.06
C GLY A 48 -12.12 0.19 6.64
N THR A 49 -12.19 0.28 7.97
CA THR A 49 -13.29 0.95 8.67
C THR A 49 -12.85 2.20 9.44
N ASP A 50 -13.82 3.02 9.84
CA ASP A 50 -13.61 4.19 10.69
C ASP A 50 -12.98 3.77 12.04
N GLU A 51 -13.42 2.65 12.61
CA GLU A 51 -12.88 2.12 13.87
C GLU A 51 -11.42 1.70 13.74
N GLU A 52 -11.05 1.03 12.65
CA GLU A 52 -9.66 0.61 12.41
C GLU A 52 -8.72 1.81 12.23
N TYR A 53 -9.18 2.82 11.49
CA TYR A 53 -8.39 4.03 11.26
C TYR A 53 -8.25 4.86 12.55
N ILE A 54 -9.32 5.04 13.31
CA ILE A 54 -9.28 5.72 14.62
C ILE A 54 -8.39 4.96 15.60
N ALA A 55 -8.45 3.63 15.64
CA ALA A 55 -7.60 2.82 16.52
C ALA A 55 -6.10 3.00 16.24
N CYS A 56 -5.73 3.31 15.00
CA CYS A 56 -4.34 3.60 14.62
C CYS A 56 -3.96 5.08 14.77
N ASN A 57 -4.94 5.98 14.89
CA ASN A 57 -4.77 7.44 14.86
C ASN A 57 -5.63 8.09 15.93
N GLU A 58 -5.16 7.99 17.18
CA GLU A 58 -5.91 8.47 18.36
C GLU A 58 -6.28 9.96 18.26
N ASP A 59 -5.43 10.78 17.64
CA ASP A 59 -5.67 12.21 17.42
C ASP A 59 -6.89 12.46 16.51
N VAL A 60 -7.11 11.61 15.51
CA VAL A 60 -8.31 11.65 14.66
C VAL A 60 -9.54 11.25 15.46
N GLY A 61 -9.43 10.23 16.31
CA GLY A 61 -10.50 9.83 17.24
C GLY A 61 -10.91 10.99 18.14
N GLN A 62 -9.95 11.66 18.76
CA GLN A 62 -10.21 12.83 19.61
C GLN A 62 -10.81 13.99 18.81
N ALA A 63 -10.36 14.23 17.57
CA ALA A 63 -10.94 15.24 16.69
C ALA A 63 -12.37 14.90 16.27
N PHE A 64 -12.68 13.62 16.08
CA PHE A 64 -14.02 13.13 15.78
C PHE A 64 -14.98 13.34 16.95
N GLU A 65 -14.54 13.00 18.17
CA GLU A 65 -15.31 13.23 19.40
C GLU A 65 -15.60 14.71 19.66
N ARG A 66 -14.67 15.61 19.31
CA ARG A 66 -14.87 17.06 19.39
C ARG A 66 -15.76 17.63 18.27
N GLY A 67 -16.02 16.85 17.21
CA GLY A 67 -16.75 17.29 16.02
C GLY A 67 -15.91 18.10 15.03
N ASP A 68 -14.58 18.17 15.23
CA ASP A 68 -13.64 18.81 14.29
C ASP A 68 -13.50 17.97 13.01
N VAL A 69 -13.54 16.64 13.16
CA VAL A 69 -13.69 15.67 12.07
C VAL A 69 -15.10 15.11 12.14
N THR A 70 -15.87 15.23 11.06
CA THR A 70 -17.26 14.71 11.01
C THR A 70 -17.41 13.50 10.10
N ASP A 71 -16.44 13.28 9.21
CA ASP A 71 -16.37 12.15 8.29
C ASP A 71 -14.94 11.60 8.31
N VAL A 72 -14.77 10.51 9.06
CA VAL A 72 -13.48 9.86 9.32
C VAL A 72 -12.89 9.29 8.03
N ARG A 73 -13.75 8.72 7.19
CA ARG A 73 -13.37 8.19 5.87
C ARG A 73 -12.90 9.31 4.95
N ALA A 74 -13.62 10.43 4.89
CA ALA A 74 -13.20 11.58 4.10
C ALA A 74 -11.86 12.13 4.62
N HIS A 75 -11.67 12.19 5.95
CA HIS A 75 -10.40 12.59 6.54
C HIS A 75 -9.24 11.70 6.06
N PHE A 76 -9.40 10.37 6.07
CA PHE A 76 -8.36 9.49 5.54
C PHE A 76 -8.07 9.74 4.05
N ILE A 77 -9.11 9.81 3.21
CA ILE A 77 -8.95 9.96 1.76
C ILE A 77 -8.28 11.29 1.37
N GLU A 78 -8.64 12.37 2.06
CA GLU A 78 -8.23 13.72 1.67
C GLU A 78 -6.99 14.21 2.41
N VAL A 79 -6.72 13.69 3.60
CA VAL A 79 -5.63 14.13 4.47
C VAL A 79 -4.75 12.95 4.85
N GLY A 80 -5.29 11.96 5.56
CA GLY A 80 -4.49 10.92 6.21
C GLY A 80 -3.65 10.08 5.25
N PHE A 81 -4.19 9.72 4.09
CA PHE A 81 -3.47 8.98 3.07
C PHE A 81 -2.23 9.75 2.55
N PHE A 82 -2.36 11.06 2.35
CA PHE A 82 -1.26 11.91 1.87
C PHE A 82 -0.26 12.24 2.97
N GLU A 83 -0.66 12.18 4.23
CA GLU A 83 0.23 12.26 5.40
C GLU A 83 0.94 10.93 5.70
N GLY A 84 0.60 9.84 5.00
CA GLY A 84 1.16 8.52 5.25
C GLY A 84 0.64 7.89 6.55
N ARG A 85 -0.55 8.30 7.01
CA ARG A 85 -1.18 7.73 8.21
C ARG A 85 -1.59 6.29 7.99
N LYS A 86 -1.39 5.47 9.02
CA LYS A 86 -1.74 4.05 9.01
C LYS A 86 -3.26 3.89 8.91
N ALA A 87 -3.73 3.24 7.85
CA ALA A 87 -5.16 3.06 7.61
C ALA A 87 -5.82 2.06 8.58
N ARG A 88 -5.06 1.02 8.95
CA ARG A 88 -5.48 -0.08 9.83
C ARG A 88 -4.26 -0.85 10.31
N ASN A 89 -4.41 -1.66 11.35
CA ASN A 89 -3.41 -2.64 11.69
C ASN A 89 -3.39 -3.78 10.66
N VAL A 90 -2.20 -4.32 10.44
CA VAL A 90 -1.95 -5.43 9.52
C VAL A 90 -1.31 -6.53 10.33
N ASP A 91 -1.98 -7.67 10.40
CA ASP A 91 -1.41 -8.86 11.03
C ASP A 91 -0.29 -9.41 10.15
N VAL A 92 0.88 -9.64 10.76
CA VAL A 92 2.05 -10.20 10.09
C VAL A 92 2.16 -11.67 10.46
N ASP A 93 2.17 -12.56 9.47
CA ASP A 93 2.54 -13.96 9.69
C ASP A 93 4.06 -14.02 9.86
N GLU A 94 4.52 -13.91 11.10
CA GLU A 94 5.95 -13.84 11.42
C GLU A 94 6.75 -15.04 10.87
N ASN A 95 6.20 -16.26 10.93
CA ASN A 95 6.92 -17.44 10.44
C ASN A 95 7.12 -17.36 8.93
N TRP A 96 6.08 -16.99 8.20
CA TRP A 96 6.16 -16.79 6.75
C TRP A 96 7.07 -15.59 6.41
N TYR A 97 6.89 -14.47 7.10
CA TYR A 97 7.60 -13.21 6.86
C TYR A 97 9.12 -13.37 7.04
N LEU A 98 9.56 -14.06 8.10
CA LEU A 98 10.99 -14.31 8.34
C LEU A 98 11.58 -15.38 7.44
N ASN A 99 10.74 -16.24 6.84
CA ASN A 99 11.18 -17.16 5.81
C ASN A 99 11.34 -16.46 4.46
N GLU A 100 10.41 -15.56 4.11
CA GLU A 100 10.41 -14.80 2.86
C GLU A 100 11.45 -13.67 2.86
N TYR A 101 11.71 -13.06 4.03
CA TYR A 101 12.64 -11.93 4.19
C TYR A 101 13.82 -12.27 5.13
N PRO A 102 14.84 -13.01 4.64
CA PRO A 102 15.99 -13.41 5.44
C PRO A 102 16.79 -12.24 6.03
N ASP A 103 16.79 -11.08 5.37
CA ASP A 103 17.44 -9.86 5.86
C ASP A 103 16.78 -9.33 7.14
N VAL A 104 15.45 -9.38 7.21
CA VAL A 104 14.70 -9.03 8.42
C VAL A 104 15.00 -10.03 9.54
N LYS A 105 15.04 -11.32 9.22
CA LYS A 105 15.44 -12.38 10.17
C LYS A 105 16.84 -12.15 10.75
N MET A 106 17.80 -11.72 9.93
CA MET A 106 19.14 -11.36 10.38
C MET A 106 19.14 -10.09 11.24
N ALA A 107 18.35 -9.08 10.88
CA ALA A 107 18.22 -7.85 11.66
C ALA A 107 17.64 -8.12 13.06
N ILE A 108 16.65 -9.01 13.16
CA ILE A 108 16.10 -9.45 14.45
C ILE A 108 17.14 -10.25 15.24
N SER A 109 17.83 -11.19 14.59
CA SER A 109 18.86 -12.02 15.25
C SER A 109 20.03 -11.20 15.80
N SER A 110 20.32 -10.03 15.20
CA SER A 110 21.35 -9.10 15.65
C SER A 110 20.85 -8.05 16.65
N GLY A 111 19.55 -8.05 16.97
CA GLY A 111 18.92 -7.08 17.86
C GLY A 111 18.72 -5.69 17.25
N ALA A 112 18.90 -5.54 15.94
CA ALA A 112 18.68 -4.27 15.23
C ALA A 112 17.19 -3.94 15.06
N ILE A 113 16.33 -4.97 15.05
CA ILE A 113 14.88 -4.85 14.97
C ILE A 113 14.26 -5.79 16.01
N GLU A 114 13.15 -5.37 16.61
CA GLU A 114 12.51 -6.10 17.71
C GLU A 114 11.71 -7.32 17.22
N SER A 115 10.99 -7.22 16.10
CA SER A 115 10.13 -8.28 15.57
C SER A 115 9.82 -8.10 14.08
N ALA A 116 9.24 -9.12 13.45
CA ALA A 116 8.74 -9.02 12.07
C ALA A 116 7.66 -7.94 11.92
N GLU A 117 6.74 -7.87 12.89
CA GLU A 117 5.70 -6.84 12.94
C GLU A 117 6.30 -5.44 13.08
N SER A 118 7.32 -5.28 13.93
CA SER A 118 8.03 -4.01 14.10
C SER A 118 8.70 -3.57 12.80
N HIS A 119 9.32 -4.48 12.05
CA HIS A 119 9.84 -4.18 10.72
C HIS A 119 8.72 -3.78 9.75
N PHE A 120 7.64 -4.55 9.68
CA PHE A 120 6.56 -4.32 8.73
C PHE A 120 5.93 -2.93 8.93
N ASN A 121 5.57 -2.61 10.17
CA ASN A 121 4.95 -1.34 10.55
C ASN A 121 5.86 -0.13 10.32
N GLN A 122 7.19 -0.28 10.46
CA GLN A 122 8.12 0.82 10.25
C GLN A 122 8.53 0.99 8.79
N ARG A 123 8.69 -0.11 8.06
CA ARG A 123 9.30 -0.12 6.72
C ARG A 123 8.73 -1.14 5.75
N GLY A 124 8.32 -2.31 6.20
CA GLY A 124 7.90 -3.38 5.29
C GLY A 124 6.79 -2.96 4.31
N GLU A 125 5.82 -2.17 4.76
CA GLU A 125 4.73 -1.69 3.89
C GLU A 125 5.26 -0.77 2.76
N ILE A 126 6.13 0.19 3.08
CA ILE A 126 6.72 1.12 2.08
C ILE A 126 7.80 0.45 1.22
N GLU A 127 8.40 -0.64 1.70
CA GLU A 127 9.30 -1.51 0.95
C GLU A 127 8.56 -2.49 0.04
N TRP A 128 7.22 -2.45 0.02
CA TRP A 128 6.37 -3.36 -0.74
C TRP A 128 6.56 -4.84 -0.36
N ARG A 129 6.87 -5.10 0.91
CA ARG A 129 6.91 -6.45 1.45
C ARG A 129 5.51 -6.89 1.86
N ALA A 130 5.11 -8.10 1.47
CA ALA A 130 3.83 -8.63 1.90
C ALA A 130 3.91 -9.05 3.37
N PRO A 131 2.85 -8.89 4.18
CA PRO A 131 2.81 -9.33 5.57
C PRO A 131 2.58 -10.86 5.71
N ASP A 132 2.06 -11.50 4.66
CA ASP A 132 1.66 -12.91 4.65
C ASP A 132 1.64 -13.48 3.22
N ALA A 133 1.53 -14.81 3.10
CA ALA A 133 1.53 -15.53 1.83
C ALA A 133 0.35 -15.18 0.89
N ASN A 134 -0.84 -14.89 1.44
CA ASN A 134 -2.01 -14.55 0.62
C ASN A 134 -1.87 -13.15 0.02
N SER A 135 -1.17 -12.26 0.71
CA SER A 135 -0.89 -10.89 0.30
C SER A 135 0.27 -10.80 -0.71
N GLU A 136 1.10 -11.85 -0.84
CA GLU A 136 2.31 -11.88 -1.70
C GLU A 136 2.03 -11.51 -3.16
N ILE A 137 0.94 -12.03 -3.74
CA ILE A 137 0.58 -11.77 -5.14
C ILE A 137 0.30 -10.27 -5.37
N SER A 138 -0.37 -9.62 -4.42
CA SER A 138 -0.73 -8.20 -4.51
C SER A 138 0.50 -7.29 -4.38
N TYR A 139 1.43 -7.62 -3.48
CA TYR A 139 2.63 -6.81 -3.22
C TYR A 139 3.75 -7.05 -4.25
N SER A 140 3.94 -8.29 -4.69
CA SER A 140 5.01 -8.64 -5.64
C SER A 140 4.79 -8.10 -7.06
N MET A 141 3.54 -7.88 -7.51
CA MET A 141 3.28 -7.24 -8.81
C MET A 141 3.73 -5.77 -8.83
N ILE A 142 3.62 -5.05 -7.72
CA ILE A 142 4.06 -3.66 -7.60
C ILE A 142 5.59 -3.60 -7.53
N GLY A 143 6.22 -4.47 -6.74
CA GLY A 143 7.68 -4.58 -6.67
C GLY A 143 8.32 -4.97 -8.00
N ARG A 144 7.75 -5.91 -8.77
CA ARG A 144 8.31 -6.31 -10.08
C ARG A 144 8.20 -5.25 -11.17
N LEU A 145 7.31 -4.27 -11.03
CA LEU A 145 7.22 -3.13 -11.94
C LEU A 145 8.33 -2.10 -11.71
N THR A 146 8.99 -2.10 -10.55
CA THR A 146 10.09 -1.17 -10.23
C THR A 146 11.48 -1.77 -10.45
N VAL A 147 11.67 -3.08 -10.29
CA VAL A 147 12.99 -3.73 -10.52
C VAL A 147 13.33 -3.95 -12.01
N GLY A 148 12.42 -3.64 -12.93
CA GLY A 148 12.67 -3.68 -14.37
C GLY A 148 13.28 -2.39 -14.95
N ALA A 149 13.54 -1.37 -14.13
CA ALA A 149 14.03 -0.05 -14.52
C ALA A 149 15.47 0.21 -14.03
N SER A 150 16.35 -0.78 -14.13
CA SER A 150 17.78 -0.65 -13.81
C SER A 150 18.66 -1.05 -14.99
#